data_AF-A0A0N1LBE7-F1
#
_entry.id   AF-A0A0N1LBE7-F1
#
_cell.length_a   1.000
_cell.length_b   1.000
_cell.length_c   1.000
_cell.angle_alpha   90.00
_cell.angle_beta   90.00
_cell.angle_gamma   90.00
#
_symmetry.space_group_name_H-M   'P 1'
#
loop_
_entity.id
_entity.type
_entity.pdbx_description
1 polymer ?
#
loop_
_entity_poly.entity_id
_entity_poly.type
_entity_poly.pdbx_seq_one_letter_code
_entity_poly.pdbx_strand_id
1 'polypeptide(L)'
;MKKTLSLLALSSALALGAAAPALANDVGPYGGIDLGITDLSGADSEVGFGAFLGYRINTNLAGEVALRRLGSFGGVDLNAFQISALGILPFNNQTSGYLRVGYGFNDADCGVGRRCSADDRAIFGFGLRHQLNRQLTLRGEYTSVAKDADQFNVGLEFKF
;
A
#
# COMPACT_ATOMS: atom_id res chain seq x y z
N MET A 1 12.08 15.46 24.63
CA MET A 1 12.40 16.51 23.64
C MET A 1 11.48 16.30 22.45
N LYS A 2 10.55 17.23 22.21
CA LYS A 2 9.56 17.13 21.12
C LYS A 2 10.29 17.41 19.81
N LYS A 3 10.52 16.37 19.00
CA LYS A 3 11.14 16.51 17.68
C LYS A 3 10.07 17.01 16.71
N THR A 4 10.17 18.28 16.32
CA THR A 4 9.47 18.90 15.20
C THR A 4 9.89 18.21 13.90
N LEU A 5 8.96 17.49 13.27
CA LEU A 5 9.15 16.88 11.95
C LEU A 5 8.92 17.95 10.86
N SER A 6 10.01 18.35 10.22
CA SER A 6 9.99 19.16 9.00
C SER A 6 9.52 18.29 7.82
N LEU A 7 8.26 18.41 7.47
CA LEU A 7 7.65 17.78 6.30
C LEU A 7 7.86 18.71 5.09
N LEU A 8 8.93 18.51 4.31
CA LEU A 8 9.11 19.23 3.04
C LEU A 8 9.96 18.45 2.05
N ALA A 9 9.30 17.82 1.06
CA ALA A 9 9.73 17.79 -0.35
C ALA A 9 8.72 16.96 -1.16
N LEU A 10 7.69 17.66 -1.63
CA LEU A 10 6.84 17.20 -2.73
C LEU A 10 7.68 17.29 -4.02
N SER A 11 8.02 16.17 -4.65
CA SER A 11 8.72 16.18 -5.93
C SER A 11 8.00 15.27 -6.93
N SER A 12 7.13 15.93 -7.68
CA SER A 12 6.63 15.63 -9.02
C SER A 12 7.34 14.50 -9.78
N ALA A 13 6.65 13.37 -9.98
CA ALA A 13 6.74 12.55 -11.19
C ALA A 13 5.69 11.43 -11.17
N LEU A 14 4.45 11.70 -11.59
CA LEU A 14 3.59 10.66 -12.18
C LEU A 14 2.76 11.28 -13.31
N ALA A 15 3.44 11.53 -14.42
CA ALA A 15 2.79 11.60 -15.72
C ALA A 15 2.71 10.17 -16.28
N LEU A 16 1.58 9.49 -16.07
CA LEU A 16 1.19 8.35 -16.90
C LEU A 16 -0.23 8.61 -17.39
N GLY A 17 -0.28 9.24 -18.55
CA GLY A 17 -1.48 9.34 -19.36
C GLY A 17 -1.79 7.98 -19.98
N ALA A 18 -2.98 7.48 -19.69
CA ALA A 18 -3.79 6.75 -20.65
C ALA A 18 -5.24 7.11 -20.33
N ALA A 19 -5.79 8.06 -21.09
CA ALA A 19 -7.22 8.35 -21.04
C ALA A 19 -7.95 7.21 -21.78
N ALA A 20 -8.20 6.10 -21.08
CA ALA A 20 -9.19 5.15 -21.54
C ALA A 20 -10.59 5.64 -21.09
N PRO A 21 -11.65 5.37 -21.88
CA PRO A 21 -13.00 5.65 -21.43
C PRO A 21 -13.34 4.66 -20.32
N ALA A 22 -13.15 5.07 -19.06
CA ALA A 22 -13.64 4.36 -17.88
C ALA A 22 -15.18 4.43 -17.82
N LEU A 23 -15.82 3.66 -18.70
CA LEU A 23 -17.26 3.41 -18.66
C LEU A 23 -17.55 2.50 -17.49
N ALA A 24 -18.01 3.08 -16.37
CA ALA A 24 -18.95 2.58 -15.32
C ALA A 24 -18.91 1.11 -14.83
N ASN A 25 -18.08 0.24 -15.39
CA ASN A 25 -17.74 -1.04 -14.85
C ASN A 25 -16.63 -0.79 -13.85
N ASP A 26 -16.91 -1.09 -12.58
CA ASP A 26 -15.89 -1.11 -11.54
C ASP A 26 -14.77 -2.12 -11.85
N VAL A 27 -14.96 -3.00 -12.85
CA VAL A 27 -13.97 -3.94 -13.37
C VAL A 27 -12.94 -3.24 -14.25
N GLY A 28 -11.67 -3.42 -13.95
CA GLY A 28 -10.58 -2.83 -14.74
C GLY A 28 -9.28 -2.69 -13.95
N PRO A 29 -8.20 -2.30 -14.64
CA PRO A 29 -6.93 -2.01 -13.99
C PRO A 29 -7.01 -0.71 -13.19
N TYR A 30 -6.27 -0.68 -12.09
CA TYR A 30 -6.06 0.53 -11.31
C TYR A 30 -4.65 0.50 -10.73
N GLY A 31 -4.16 1.65 -10.30
CA GLY A 31 -2.84 1.77 -9.72
C GLY A 31 -2.77 2.96 -8.79
N GLY A 32 -1.75 3.03 -7.96
CA GLY A 32 -1.64 4.11 -6.99
C GLY A 32 -0.35 4.13 -6.23
N ILE A 33 -0.26 5.14 -5.37
CA ILE A 33 0.85 5.34 -4.45
C ILE A 33 0.31 5.50 -3.03
N ASP A 34 1.09 5.07 -2.05
CA ASP A 34 0.76 5.17 -0.64
C ASP A 34 1.96 5.63 0.20
N LEU A 35 1.65 6.28 1.31
CA LEU A 35 2.58 6.57 2.39
C LEU A 35 2.16 5.74 3.60
N GLY A 36 3.13 5.11 4.23
CA GLY A 36 2.92 4.19 5.35
C GLY A 36 3.63 4.65 6.60
N ILE A 37 3.07 4.34 7.76
CA ILE A 37 3.80 4.32 9.03
C ILE A 37 3.90 2.87 9.45
N THR A 38 5.13 2.41 9.69
CA THR A 38 5.39 1.04 10.15
C THR A 38 5.78 1.09 11.62
N ASP A 39 4.97 0.45 12.47
CA ASP A 39 5.26 0.27 13.88
C ASP A 39 5.86 -1.12 14.10
N LEU A 40 7.11 -1.16 14.57
CA LEU A 40 7.81 -2.39 14.90
C LEU A 40 8.04 -2.45 16.41
N SER A 41 7.57 -3.52 17.05
CA SER A 41 7.73 -3.71 18.50
C SER A 41 9.20 -3.65 18.91
N GLY A 42 9.61 -2.58 19.61
CA GLY A 42 10.98 -2.36 20.07
C GLY A 42 11.83 -1.40 19.24
N ALA A 43 11.27 -0.74 18.21
CA ALA A 43 11.93 0.31 17.42
C ALA A 43 11.06 1.57 17.29
N ASP A 44 11.67 2.67 16.84
CA ASP A 44 10.95 3.91 16.48
C ASP A 44 10.11 3.68 15.21
N SER A 45 8.90 4.26 15.16
CA SER A 45 8.05 4.23 13.97
C SER A 45 8.73 4.92 12.79
N GLU A 46 8.70 4.29 11.62
CA GLU A 46 9.34 4.84 10.41
C GLU A 46 8.32 5.08 9.30
N VAL A 47 8.57 6.12 8.51
CA VAL A 47 7.70 6.48 7.39
C VAL A 47 8.20 5.80 6.12
N GLY A 48 7.29 5.08 5.49
CA GLY A 48 7.49 4.40 4.21
C GLY A 48 6.70 5.05 3.08
N PHE A 49 7.07 4.67 1.86
CA PHE A 49 6.29 4.98 0.66
C PHE A 49 6.17 3.74 -0.22
N GLY A 50 5.10 3.67 -0.99
CA GLY A 50 4.76 2.52 -1.78
C GLY A 50 4.04 2.86 -3.06
N ALA A 51 4.01 1.89 -3.97
CA ALA A 51 3.19 1.90 -5.16
C ALA A 51 2.50 0.53 -5.29
N PHE A 52 1.29 0.55 -5.85
CA PHE A 52 0.52 -0.67 -6.11
C PHE A 52 -0.12 -0.62 -7.49
N LEU A 53 -0.30 -1.82 -8.05
CA LEU A 53 -1.06 -2.05 -9.27
C LEU A 53 -2.07 -3.16 -8.98
N GLY A 54 -3.30 -2.96 -9.41
CA GLY A 54 -4.38 -3.90 -9.19
C GLY A 54 -5.27 -4.05 -10.40
N TYR A 55 -6.05 -5.13 -10.38
CA TYR A 55 -7.08 -5.38 -11.35
C TYR A 55 -8.36 -5.78 -10.61
N ARG A 56 -9.42 -4.98 -10.77
CA ARG A 56 -10.72 -5.32 -10.21
C ARG A 56 -11.40 -6.32 -11.15
N ILE A 57 -11.73 -7.49 -10.59
CA ILE A 57 -12.31 -8.62 -11.32
C ILE A 57 -13.83 -8.48 -11.32
N ASN A 58 -14.41 -8.06 -10.19
CA ASN A 58 -15.82 -7.74 -10.03
C ASN A 58 -16.01 -6.72 -8.90
N THR A 59 -17.25 -6.32 -8.60
CA THR A 59 -17.57 -5.33 -7.56
C THR A 59 -17.07 -5.72 -6.16
N ASN A 60 -16.84 -7.00 -5.90
CA ASN A 60 -16.47 -7.55 -4.61
C ASN A 60 -15.06 -8.15 -4.56
N LEU A 61 -14.32 -8.20 -5.68
CA LEU A 61 -13.04 -8.89 -5.77
C LEU A 61 -12.04 -8.14 -6.65
N ALA A 62 -10.82 -7.97 -6.14
CA ALA A 62 -9.69 -7.47 -6.90
C ALA A 62 -8.41 -8.25 -6.56
N GLY A 63 -7.46 -8.27 -7.50
CA GLY A 63 -6.08 -8.67 -7.23
C GLY A 63 -5.19 -7.42 -7.17
N GLU A 64 -4.19 -7.41 -6.30
CA GLU A 64 -3.20 -6.34 -6.17
C GLU A 64 -1.78 -6.90 -6.03
N VAL A 65 -0.83 -6.21 -6.64
CA VAL A 65 0.60 -6.31 -6.32
C VAL A 65 1.10 -4.96 -5.81
N ALA A 66 1.99 -4.96 -4.84
CA ALA A 66 2.53 -3.74 -4.25
C ALA A 66 4.04 -3.84 -4.00
N LEU A 67 4.73 -2.72 -4.19
CA LEU A 67 6.13 -2.52 -3.85
C LEU A 67 6.18 -1.38 -2.84
N ARG A 68 6.72 -1.63 -1.64
CA ARG A 68 6.80 -0.64 -0.56
C ARG A 68 8.19 -0.59 0.03
N ARG A 69 8.67 0.61 0.30
CA ARG A 69 9.81 0.84 1.19
C ARG A 69 9.23 1.14 2.57
N LEU A 70 9.51 0.27 3.54
CA LEU A 70 8.90 0.33 4.88
C LEU A 70 9.62 1.32 5.80
N GLY A 71 10.88 1.63 5.51
CA GLY A 71 11.70 2.50 6.33
C GLY A 71 13.17 2.08 6.39
N SER A 72 14.01 2.90 7.04
CA SER A 72 15.38 2.55 7.39
C SER A 72 15.51 2.36 8.90
N PHE A 73 15.67 1.12 9.33
CA PHE A 73 15.79 0.80 10.76
C PHE A 73 17.25 0.50 11.08
N GLY A 74 17.92 1.41 11.81
CA GLY A 74 19.32 1.23 12.21
C GLY A 74 20.31 1.16 11.03
N GLY A 75 19.98 1.75 9.88
CA GLY A 75 20.80 1.75 8.66
C GLY A 75 20.49 0.61 7.68
N VAL A 76 19.49 -0.23 7.97
CA VAL A 76 18.99 -1.28 7.08
C VAL A 76 17.72 -0.80 6.39
N ASP A 77 17.75 -0.73 5.05
CA ASP A 77 16.56 -0.45 4.25
C ASP A 77 15.69 -1.71 4.13
N LEU A 78 14.42 -1.58 4.53
CA LEU A 78 13.44 -2.64 4.40
C LEU A 78 12.53 -2.39 3.20
N ASN A 79 12.53 -3.34 2.27
CA ASN A 79 11.65 -3.32 1.10
C ASN A 79 10.69 -4.52 1.17
N ALA A 80 9.45 -4.29 0.77
CA ALA A 80 8.43 -5.32 0.70
C ALA A 80 7.82 -5.38 -0.70
N PHE A 81 7.77 -6.59 -1.24
CA PHE A 81 6.94 -6.93 -2.38
C PHE A 81 5.75 -7.75 -1.88
N GLN A 82 4.54 -7.38 -2.29
CA GLN A 82 3.32 -8.02 -1.82
C GLN A 82 2.44 -8.42 -2.99
N ILE A 83 1.82 -9.59 -2.89
CA ILE A 83 0.77 -10.07 -3.79
C ILE A 83 -0.45 -10.37 -2.93
N SER A 84 -1.61 -9.85 -3.31
CA SER A 84 -2.82 -9.98 -2.50
C SER A 84 -4.11 -10.05 -3.31
N ALA A 85 -5.11 -10.66 -2.70
CA ALA A 85 -6.51 -10.60 -3.12
C ALA A 85 -7.28 -9.70 -2.15
N LEU A 86 -8.22 -8.93 -2.69
CA LEU A 86 -9.06 -8.02 -1.93
C LEU A 86 -10.53 -8.41 -2.03
N GLY A 87 -11.17 -8.60 -0.87
CA GLY A 87 -12.63 -8.67 -0.76
C GLY A 87 -13.21 -7.29 -0.53
N ILE A 88 -14.07 -6.79 -1.42
CA ILE A 88 -14.59 -5.42 -1.42
C ILE A 88 -16.07 -5.42 -0.99
N LEU A 89 -16.40 -4.55 -0.04
CA LEU A 89 -17.75 -4.33 0.46
C LEU A 89 -18.18 -2.88 0.14
N PRO A 90 -19.00 -2.67 -0.90
CA PRO A 90 -19.51 -1.34 -1.23
C PRO A 90 -20.55 -0.90 -0.21
N PHE A 91 -20.31 0.22 0.47
CA PHE A 91 -21.29 0.81 1.38
C PHE A 91 -22.24 1.74 0.64
N ASN A 92 -21.72 2.48 -0.34
CA ASN A 92 -22.48 3.34 -1.25
C ASN A 92 -21.67 3.55 -2.55
N ASN A 93 -22.16 4.42 -3.44
CA ASN A 93 -21.55 4.68 -4.75
C ASN A 93 -20.15 5.32 -4.70
N GLN A 94 -19.73 5.86 -3.56
CA GLN A 94 -18.45 6.55 -3.39
C GLN A 94 -17.54 5.89 -2.36
N THR A 95 -18.09 5.18 -1.39
CA THR A 95 -17.34 4.60 -0.27
C THR A 95 -17.47 3.08 -0.25
N SER A 96 -16.33 2.41 -0.15
CA SER A 96 -16.26 0.96 0.01
C SER A 96 -15.24 0.59 1.07
N GLY A 97 -15.52 -0.47 1.82
CA GLY A 97 -14.54 -1.17 2.63
C GLY A 97 -13.87 -2.27 1.83
N TYR A 98 -12.69 -2.69 2.24
CA TYR A 98 -12.09 -3.90 1.72
C TYR A 98 -11.29 -4.64 2.78
N LEU A 99 -11.21 -5.95 2.62
CA LEU A 99 -10.29 -6.83 3.32
C LEU A 99 -9.17 -7.23 2.36
N ARG A 100 -7.95 -7.35 2.87
CA ARG A 100 -6.79 -7.85 2.15
C ARG A 100 -6.36 -9.18 2.76
N VAL A 101 -6.09 -10.15 1.89
CA VAL A 101 -5.35 -11.36 2.22
C VAL A 101 -4.31 -11.60 1.14
N GLY A 102 -3.09 -11.94 1.53
CA GLY A 102 -2.03 -12.13 0.55
C GLY A 102 -0.77 -12.71 1.14
N TYR A 103 0.31 -12.53 0.39
CA TYR A 103 1.65 -12.94 0.76
C TYR A 103 2.63 -11.79 0.51
N GLY A 104 3.50 -11.53 1.48
CA GLY A 104 4.56 -10.54 1.43
C GLY A 104 5.93 -11.20 1.44
N PHE A 105 6.76 -10.78 0.50
CA PHE A 105 8.19 -11.08 0.41
C PHE A 105 8.93 -9.85 0.91
N ASN A 106 9.63 -9.99 2.03
CA ASN A 106 10.37 -8.89 2.64
C ASN A 106 11.85 -9.14 2.43
N ASP A 107 12.54 -8.19 1.82
CA ASP A 107 13.99 -8.21 1.69
C ASP A 107 14.58 -7.22 2.70
N ALA A 108 15.46 -7.73 3.57
CA ALA A 108 16.25 -6.93 4.50
C ALA A 108 17.71 -6.90 4.03
N ASP A 109 18.18 -5.72 3.64
CA ASP A 109 19.56 -5.53 3.18
C ASP A 109 20.48 -5.21 4.38
N CYS A 110 21.12 -6.23 4.97
CA CYS A 110 21.89 -6.10 6.21
C CYS A 110 23.33 -5.56 6.06
N GLY A 111 23.72 -5.03 4.90
CA GLY A 111 25.08 -4.52 4.66
C GLY A 111 26.15 -5.61 4.42
N VAL A 112 27.09 -5.29 3.52
CA VAL A 112 28.18 -6.12 2.95
C VAL A 112 27.75 -7.50 2.43
N GLY A 113 26.98 -7.50 1.35
CA GLY A 113 26.79 -8.67 0.47
C GLY A 113 26.01 -9.84 1.06
N ARG A 114 25.32 -9.64 2.19
CA ARG A 114 24.55 -10.68 2.88
C ARG A 114 23.07 -10.32 2.87
N ARG A 115 22.30 -10.98 2.00
CA ARG A 115 20.82 -10.98 2.06
C ARG A 115 20.41 -11.83 3.26
N CYS A 116 19.76 -11.23 4.23
CA CYS A 116 19.07 -11.97 5.27
C CYS A 116 17.63 -12.16 4.80
N SER A 117 17.28 -13.39 4.42
CA SER A 117 15.90 -13.73 4.03
C SER A 117 15.00 -13.49 5.24
N ALA A 118 14.10 -12.51 5.17
CA ALA A 118 13.01 -12.43 6.12
C ALA A 118 11.93 -13.41 5.63
N ASP A 119 11.39 -14.22 6.53
CA ASP A 119 10.39 -15.25 6.22
C ASP A 119 9.27 -14.69 5.32
N ASP A 120 8.95 -15.42 4.25
CA ASP A 120 7.79 -15.14 3.43
C ASP A 120 6.52 -15.32 4.27
N ARG A 121 5.64 -14.31 4.30
CA ARG A 121 4.58 -14.23 5.31
C ARG A 121 3.23 -13.87 4.73
N ALA A 122 2.21 -14.52 5.30
CA ALA A 122 0.83 -14.17 5.03
C ALA A 122 0.55 -12.77 5.58
N ILE A 123 -0.06 -11.93 4.74
CA ILE A 123 -0.49 -10.58 5.11
C ILE A 123 -2.01 -10.55 5.22
N PHE A 124 -2.51 -9.87 6.24
CA PHE A 124 -3.93 -9.63 6.44
C PHE A 124 -4.14 -8.16 6.74
N GLY A 125 -5.15 -7.57 6.12
CA GLY A 125 -5.43 -6.16 6.32
C GLY A 125 -6.88 -5.82 6.03
N PHE A 126 -7.23 -4.59 6.36
CA PHE A 126 -8.50 -4.01 5.99
C PHE A 126 -8.31 -2.52 5.70
N GLY A 127 -9.20 -1.97 4.90
CA GLY A 127 -9.12 -0.56 4.54
C GLY A 127 -10.44 0.00 4.06
N LEU A 128 -10.40 1.32 3.87
CA LEU A 128 -11.50 2.12 3.37
C LEU A 128 -11.06 2.84 2.12
N ARG A 129 -11.96 2.90 1.13
CA ARG A 129 -11.82 3.69 -0.08
C ARG A 129 -12.93 4.72 -0.14
N HIS A 130 -12.58 5.93 -0.53
CA HIS A 130 -13.52 7.00 -0.81
C HIS A 130 -13.20 7.65 -2.17
N GLN A 131 -14.12 7.52 -3.10
CA GLN A 131 -14.00 8.04 -4.45
C GLN A 131 -14.21 9.55 -4.45
N LEU A 132 -13.13 10.29 -4.70
CA LEU A 132 -13.18 11.75 -4.80
C LEU A 132 -13.81 12.18 -6.12
N ASN A 133 -13.39 11.52 -7.21
CA ASN A 133 -13.82 11.81 -8.57
C ASN A 133 -13.91 10.50 -9.37
N ARG A 134 -14.35 10.55 -10.64
CA ARG A 134 -14.49 9.36 -11.49
C ARG A 134 -13.20 8.51 -11.62
N GLN A 135 -12.03 9.14 -11.57
CA GLN A 135 -10.74 8.46 -11.69
C GLN A 135 -9.94 8.38 -10.38
N LEU A 136 -10.13 9.32 -9.45
CA LEU A 136 -9.31 9.44 -8.25
C LEU A 136 -10.06 8.96 -7.00
N THR A 137 -9.41 8.08 -6.24
CA THR A 137 -9.93 7.50 -5.01
C THR A 137 -8.89 7.67 -3.90
N LEU A 138 -9.33 8.15 -2.74
CA LEU A 138 -8.53 8.16 -1.52
C LEU A 138 -8.68 6.80 -0.84
N ARG A 139 -7.58 6.21 -0.35
CA ARG A 139 -7.61 4.98 0.45
C ARG A 139 -6.83 5.12 1.75
N GLY A 140 -7.40 4.57 2.82
CA GLY A 140 -6.71 4.30 4.07
C GLY A 140 -6.70 2.79 4.31
N GLU A 141 -5.63 2.28 4.88
CA GLU A 141 -5.44 0.85 5.08
C GLU A 141 -4.66 0.56 6.34
N TYR A 142 -5.06 -0.48 7.05
CA TYR A 142 -4.29 -1.07 8.11
C TYR A 142 -3.99 -2.52 7.72
N THR A 143 -2.70 -2.85 7.66
CA THR A 143 -2.21 -4.18 7.31
C THR A 143 -1.32 -4.70 8.42
N SER A 144 -1.65 -5.89 8.91
CA SER A 144 -0.75 -6.65 9.78
C SER A 144 0.16 -7.49 8.89
N VAL A 145 1.46 -7.22 8.99
CA VAL A 145 2.51 -7.86 8.18
C VAL A 145 3.15 -9.03 8.96
N ALA A 146 3.06 -9.03 10.29
CA ALA A 146 3.49 -10.11 11.18
C ALA A 146 2.76 -10.03 12.54
N LYS A 147 2.99 -11.00 13.44
CA LYS A 147 2.43 -10.99 14.81
C LYS A 147 2.76 -9.72 15.62
N ASP A 148 3.84 -9.02 15.26
CA ASP A 148 4.39 -7.90 16.01
C ASP A 148 4.66 -6.65 15.16
N ALA A 149 4.15 -6.61 13.92
CA ALA A 149 4.39 -5.53 12.96
C ALA A 149 3.09 -5.12 12.25
N ASP A 150 2.65 -3.90 12.53
CA ASP A 150 1.47 -3.29 11.95
C ASP A 150 1.87 -2.10 11.08
N GLN A 151 1.17 -1.96 9.97
CA GLN A 151 1.41 -0.89 9.01
C GLN A 151 0.11 -0.16 8.72
N PHE A 152 0.13 1.16 8.91
CA PHE A 152 -0.97 2.04 8.52
C PHE A 152 -0.58 2.82 7.26
N ASN A 153 -1.34 2.66 6.17
CA ASN A 153 -1.10 3.31 4.90
C ASN A 153 -2.22 4.29 4.53
N VAL A 154 -1.85 5.42 3.96
CA VAL A 154 -2.77 6.37 3.32
C VAL A 154 -2.26 6.63 1.90
N GLY A 155 -3.14 6.49 0.91
CA GLY A 155 -2.74 6.56 -0.48
C GLY A 155 -3.81 7.07 -1.43
N LEU A 156 -3.37 7.30 -2.66
CA LEU A 156 -4.21 7.69 -3.79
C LEU A 156 -4.24 6.56 -4.80
N GLU A 157 -5.45 6.21 -5.24
CA GLU A 157 -5.75 5.20 -6.24
C GLU A 157 -6.32 5.88 -7.49
N PHE A 158 -5.77 5.53 -8.64
CA PHE A 158 -6.18 5.96 -9.97
C PHE A 158 -6.77 4.79 -10.73
N LYS A 159 -8.02 4.94 -11.18
CA LYS A 159 -8.68 4.01 -12.10
C LYS A 159 -8.37 4.40 -13.55
N PHE A 160 -8.06 3.41 -14.38
CA PHE A 160 -7.76 3.60 -15.82
C PHE A 160 -8.96 3.23 -16.68
#